data_AF-A0A250L0D5-F1
#
_entry.id   AF-A0A250L0D5-F1
#
_cell.length_a   1.000
_cell.length_b   1.000
_cell.length_c   1.000
_cell.angle_alpha   90.00
_cell.angle_beta   90.00
_cell.angle_gamma   90.00
#
_symmetry.space_group_name_H-M   'P 1'
#
loop_
_entity.id
_entity.type
_entity.pdbx_description
1 polymer ?
#
loop_
_entity_poly.entity_id
_entity_poly.type
_entity_poly.pdbx_seq_one_letter_code
_entity_poly.pdbx_strand_id
1 'polypeptide(L)'
;MQSTMTIETFPQRTITIDGEHAKLASPEEIADGIRAAKEVFERNGVDPLACAAAIEKLEKDELLDRDEALLCVIWDQAEDAAFRAVTLGWLSRAVDIRIAVS
;
A
#
# COMPACT_ATOMS: atom_id res chain seq x y z
N MET A 1 14.75 44.42 -28.06
CA MET A 1 13.84 44.09 -26.94
C MET A 1 14.25 42.72 -26.43
N GLN A 2 14.99 42.64 -25.33
CA GLN A 2 15.35 41.37 -24.70
C GLN A 2 14.38 41.13 -23.55
N SER A 3 13.51 40.14 -23.70
CA SER A 3 12.57 39.70 -22.67
C SER A 3 13.35 39.00 -21.56
N THR A 4 13.34 39.58 -20.36
CA THR A 4 13.89 38.96 -19.16
C THR A 4 12.84 37.99 -18.62
N MET A 5 13.04 36.68 -18.81
CA MET A 5 12.26 35.65 -18.09
C MET A 5 12.78 35.59 -16.66
N THR A 6 11.96 36.04 -15.71
CA THR A 6 12.18 35.79 -14.28
C THR A 6 11.87 34.32 -14.01
N ILE A 7 12.91 33.52 -13.74
CA ILE A 7 12.74 32.14 -13.26
C ILE A 7 12.45 32.24 -11.77
N GLU A 8 11.22 31.97 -11.36
CA GLU A 8 10.85 31.83 -9.95
C GLU A 8 11.32 30.45 -9.45
N THR A 9 12.38 30.45 -8.65
CA THR A 9 12.86 29.24 -7.98
C THR A 9 11.97 28.96 -6.77
N PHE A 10 11.06 27.99 -6.88
CA PHE A 10 10.34 27.48 -5.72
C PHE A 10 11.32 26.77 -4.78
N PRO A 11 11.36 27.08 -3.47
CA PRO A 11 12.21 26.35 -2.55
C PRO A 11 11.76 24.89 -2.51
N GLN A 12 12.60 24.01 -3.05
CA GLN A 12 12.43 22.57 -2.93
C GLN A 12 12.64 22.20 -1.46
N ARG A 13 11.55 22.04 -0.71
CA ARG A 13 11.62 21.50 0.65
C ARG A 13 11.56 19.99 0.56
N THR A 14 12.55 19.34 1.13
CA THR A 14 12.56 17.88 1.24
C THR A 14 11.76 17.54 2.50
N ILE A 15 10.67 16.80 2.31
CA ILE A 15 9.98 16.16 3.44
C ILE A 15 10.81 14.94 3.78
N THR A 16 11.49 14.98 4.92
CA THR A 16 12.28 13.86 5.42
C THR A 16 11.48 13.18 6.50
N ILE A 17 11.07 11.94 6.23
CA ILE A 17 10.42 11.07 7.22
C ILE A 17 11.55 10.33 7.93
N ASP A 18 11.79 10.64 9.19
CA ASP A 18 12.81 9.99 10.02
C ASP A 18 12.14 9.23 11.16
N GLY A 19 12.39 7.92 11.23
CA GLY A 19 11.82 7.02 12.24
C GLY A 19 12.76 5.86 12.52
N GLU A 20 13.16 5.68 13.78
CA GLU A 20 14.22 4.76 14.22
C GLU A 20 13.84 3.26 14.15
N HIS A 21 12.73 2.88 13.51
CA HIS A 21 12.25 1.50 13.46
C HIS A 21 11.79 1.05 12.05
N ALA A 22 12.61 1.34 11.03
CA ALA A 22 12.44 0.86 9.65
C ALA A 22 12.57 -0.68 9.45
N LYS A 23 12.43 -1.48 10.51
CA LYS A 23 12.16 -2.94 10.42
C LYS A 23 10.66 -3.12 10.68
N LEU A 24 9.87 -2.73 9.68
CA LEU A 24 8.47 -2.32 9.78
C LEU A 24 7.51 -3.40 10.31
N ALA A 25 7.71 -4.68 10.08
CA ALA A 25 6.89 -5.73 10.66
C ALA A 25 7.78 -6.89 11.10
N SER A 26 7.52 -7.43 12.29
CA SER A 26 8.13 -8.68 12.74
C SER A 26 7.66 -9.84 11.84
N PRO A 27 8.42 -10.94 11.75
CA PRO A 27 7.99 -12.12 11.00
C PRO A 27 6.61 -12.65 11.42
N GLU A 28 6.26 -12.51 12.70
CA GLU A 28 4.94 -12.87 13.24
C GLU A 28 3.85 -11.95 12.71
N GLU A 29 4.06 -10.64 12.72
CA GLU A 29 3.12 -9.66 12.15
C GLU A 29 2.91 -9.88 10.65
N ILE A 30 3.97 -10.23 9.91
CA ILE A 30 3.88 -10.60 8.49
C ILE A 30 3.08 -11.89 8.31
N ALA A 31 3.31 -12.90 9.14
CA ALA A 31 2.57 -14.16 9.09
C ALA A 31 1.08 -13.96 9.40
N ASP A 32 0.76 -13.05 10.31
CA ASP A 32 -0.61 -12.67 10.63
C ASP A 32 -1.28 -11.93 9.46
N GLY A 33 -0.55 -11.04 8.79
CA GLY A 33 -0.99 -10.41 7.53
C GLY A 33 -1.32 -11.42 6.44
N ILE A 34 -0.42 -12.36 6.19
CA ILE A 34 -0.62 -13.42 5.18
C ILE A 34 -1.84 -14.28 5.54
N ARG A 35 -2.02 -14.61 6.83
CA ARG A 35 -3.18 -15.40 7.28
C ARG A 35 -4.48 -14.64 7.06
N ALA A 36 -4.53 -13.36 7.42
CA ALA A 36 -5.71 -12.52 7.23
C ALA A 36 -6.09 -12.37 5.75
N ALA A 37 -5.13 -12.14 4.85
CA ALA A 37 -5.39 -12.14 3.41
C ALA A 37 -5.90 -13.50 2.91
N LYS A 38 -5.30 -14.60 3.36
CA LYS A 38 -5.72 -15.97 3.00
C LYS A 38 -7.17 -16.25 3.38
N GLU A 39 -7.59 -15.83 4.57
CA GLU A 39 -8.97 -15.96 5.03
C GLU A 39 -9.96 -15.20 4.13
N VAL A 40 -9.57 -14.01 3.61
CA VAL A 40 -10.40 -13.26 2.67
C VAL A 40 -10.57 -14.01 1.36
N PHE A 41 -9.50 -14.58 0.80
CA PHE A 41 -9.57 -15.36 -0.43
C PHE A 41 -10.40 -16.65 -0.24
N GLU A 42 -10.19 -17.39 0.85
CA GLU A 42 -10.93 -18.61 1.18
C GLU A 42 -12.43 -18.33 1.37
N ARG A 43 -12.79 -17.26 2.08
CA ARG A 43 -14.20 -16.87 2.30
C ARG A 43 -14.93 -16.54 1.01
N ASN A 44 -14.23 -15.97 0.03
CA ASN A 44 -14.79 -15.64 -1.28
C ASN A 44 -14.66 -16.79 -2.30
N GLY A 45 -13.97 -17.87 -1.96
CA GLY A 45 -13.76 -19.02 -2.85
C GLY A 45 -12.94 -18.68 -4.10
N VAL A 46 -12.01 -17.73 -4.00
CA VAL A 46 -11.20 -17.25 -5.14
C VAL A 46 -9.74 -17.68 -5.02
N ASP A 47 -9.09 -17.85 -6.17
CA ASP A 47 -7.65 -18.09 -6.26
C ASP A 47 -6.89 -16.76 -6.15
N PRO A 48 -5.96 -16.59 -5.19
CA PRO A 48 -5.12 -15.39 -5.09
C PRO A 48 -4.37 -15.05 -6.40
N LEU A 49 -3.97 -16.06 -7.19
CA LEU A 49 -3.28 -15.82 -8.46
C LEU A 49 -4.21 -15.24 -9.53
N ALA A 50 -5.50 -15.61 -9.52
CA ALA A 50 -6.49 -15.02 -10.42
C ALA A 50 -6.75 -13.56 -10.07
N CYS A 51 -6.79 -13.22 -8.77
CA CYS A 51 -6.88 -11.84 -8.33
C CYS A 51 -5.65 -11.01 -8.75
N ALA A 52 -4.44 -11.57 -8.58
CA ALA A 52 -3.21 -10.90 -9.01
C ALA A 52 -3.21 -10.62 -10.53
N ALA A 53 -3.68 -11.56 -11.34
CA ALA A 53 -3.81 -11.36 -12.79
C ALA A 53 -4.81 -10.25 -13.16
N ALA A 54 -5.94 -10.16 -12.44
CA ALA A 54 -6.91 -9.09 -12.64
C ALA A 54 -6.35 -7.71 -12.26
N ILE A 55 -5.54 -7.63 -11.19
CA ILE A 55 -4.82 -6.41 -10.80
C ILE A 55 -3.79 -6.02 -11.85
N GLU A 56 -3.02 -6.98 -12.37
CA GLU A 56 -2.03 -6.70 -13.43
C GLU A 56 -2.69 -6.13 -14.69
N LYS A 57 -3.89 -6.61 -15.05
CA LYS A 57 -4.70 -6.02 -16.14
C LYS A 57 -5.12 -4.59 -15.83
N LEU A 58 -5.59 -4.32 -14.61
CA LEU A 58 -5.99 -2.99 -14.17
C LEU A 58 -4.81 -2.00 -14.25
N GLU A 59 -3.62 -2.40 -13.81
CA GLU A 59 -2.40 -1.59 -13.86
C GLU A 59 -1.93 -1.27 -15.28
N LYS A 60 -2.28 -2.12 -16.26
CA LYS A 60 -1.99 -1.94 -17.68
C LYS A 60 -3.08 -1.19 -18.45
N ASP A 61 -4.09 -0.66 -17.76
CA ASP A 61 -5.28 -0.05 -18.35
C ASP A 61 -6.03 -0.98 -19.34
N GLU A 62 -5.99 -2.29 -19.10
CA GLU A 62 -6.72 -3.27 -19.89
C GLU A 62 -8.20 -3.36 -19.46
N LEU A 63 -9.09 -3.65 -20.41
CA LEU A 63 -10.51 -3.82 -20.09
C LEU A 63 -10.72 -5.05 -19.19
N LEU A 64 -11.35 -4.80 -18.05
CA LEU A 64 -11.82 -5.83 -17.13
C LEU A 64 -13.25 -6.22 -17.48
N ASP A 65 -13.54 -7.52 -17.45
CA ASP A 65 -14.91 -7.98 -17.37
C ASP A 65 -15.45 -7.86 -15.93
N ARG A 66 -16.71 -8.24 -15.73
CA ARG A 66 -17.37 -8.13 -14.43
C ARG A 66 -16.72 -9.00 -13.36
N ASP A 67 -16.30 -10.21 -13.73
CA ASP A 67 -15.76 -11.17 -12.79
C ASP A 67 -14.34 -10.76 -12.39
N GLU A 68 -13.54 -10.28 -13.34
CA GLU A 68 -12.22 -9.70 -13.09
C GLU A 68 -12.29 -8.44 -12.21
N ALA A 69 -13.27 -7.55 -12.45
CA ALA A 69 -13.48 -6.39 -11.59
C ALA A 69 -13.83 -6.79 -10.15
N LEU A 70 -14.60 -7.87 -9.97
CA LEU A 70 -14.89 -8.42 -8.65
C LEU A 70 -13.62 -8.99 -7.99
N LEU A 71 -12.75 -9.64 -8.74
CA LEU A 71 -11.47 -10.13 -8.24
C LEU A 71 -10.57 -8.99 -7.73
N CYS A 72 -10.54 -7.84 -8.42
CA CYS A 72 -9.81 -6.66 -7.95
C CYS A 72 -10.36 -6.13 -6.61
N VAL A 73 -11.69 -6.13 -6.43
CA VAL A 73 -12.32 -5.72 -5.16
C VAL A 73 -11.95 -6.70 -4.03
N ILE A 74 -11.90 -7.99 -4.31
CA ILE A 74 -11.51 -8.99 -3.31
C ILE A 74 -10.02 -8.87 -2.96
N TRP A 75 -9.18 -8.53 -3.94
CA TRP A 75 -7.77 -8.22 -3.70
C TRP A 75 -7.59 -7.05 -2.73
N ASP A 76 -8.27 -5.92 -2.98
CA ASP A 76 -8.25 -4.74 -2.10
C ASP A 76 -8.70 -5.07 -0.66
N GLN A 77 -9.73 -5.91 -0.51
CA GLN A 77 -10.15 -6.40 0.81
C GLN A 77 -9.09 -7.26 1.51
N ALA A 78 -8.38 -8.09 0.75
CA ALA A 78 -7.31 -8.92 1.29
C ALA A 78 -6.10 -8.08 1.71
N GLU A 79 -5.78 -7.03 0.95
CA GLU A 79 -4.75 -6.05 1.29
C GLU A 79 -5.10 -5.26 2.55
N ASP A 80 -6.31 -4.73 2.69
CA ASP A 80 -6.74 -4.03 3.92
C ASP A 80 -6.70 -4.96 5.13
N ALA A 81 -7.16 -6.21 4.99
CA ALA A 81 -7.11 -7.20 6.05
C ALA A 81 -5.66 -7.52 6.48
N ALA A 82 -4.76 -7.74 5.52
CA ALA A 82 -3.35 -7.98 5.79
C ALA A 82 -2.69 -6.77 6.45
N PHE A 83 -2.94 -5.57 5.93
CA PHE A 83 -2.39 -4.33 6.46
C PHE A 83 -2.83 -4.09 7.90
N ARG A 84 -4.13 -4.26 8.20
CA ARG A 84 -4.64 -4.17 9.57
C ARG A 84 -3.97 -5.18 10.49
N ALA A 85 -3.90 -6.45 10.07
CA ALA A 85 -3.28 -7.50 10.89
C ALA A 85 -1.81 -7.21 11.20
N VAL A 86 -1.04 -6.74 10.22
CA VAL A 86 0.38 -6.36 10.38
C VAL A 86 0.55 -5.16 11.31
N THR A 87 -0.35 -4.18 11.23
CA THR A 87 -0.19 -2.87 11.89
C THR A 87 -0.82 -2.77 13.27
N LEU A 88 -1.66 -3.74 13.68
CA LEU A 88 -2.24 -3.79 15.03
C LEU A 88 -1.18 -3.72 16.15
N GLY A 89 -0.03 -4.37 15.95
CA GLY A 89 1.10 -4.34 16.89
C GLY A 89 1.79 -2.98 16.99
N TRP A 90 1.70 -2.13 15.96
CA TRP A 90 2.44 -0.88 15.88
C TRP A 90 1.88 0.20 16.79
N LEU A 91 0.54 0.23 16.97
CA LEU A 91 -0.13 1.14 17.90
C LEU A 91 0.25 0.89 19.37
N SER A 92 0.70 -0.33 19.69
CA SER A 92 1.14 -0.70 21.04
C SER A 92 2.61 -0.33 21.33
N ARG A 93 3.40 -0.03 20.29
CA ARG A 93 4.86 0.17 20.37
C ARG A 93 5.30 1.61 20.67
N ALA A 94 4.38 2.55 20.88
CA ALA A 94 4.69 3.98 21.09
C ALA A 94 5.69 4.52 20.06
N VAL A 95 5.45 4.23 18.77
CA VAL A 95 6.35 4.65 17.69
C VAL A 95 6.09 6.12 17.38
N ASP A 96 7.01 7.00 17.79
CA ASP A 96 7.02 8.42 17.42
C ASP A 96 7.29 8.55 15.91
N ILE A 97 6.27 8.89 15.11
CA ILE A 97 6.46 9.27 13.72
C ILE A 97 6.88 10.74 13.70
N ARG A 98 8.14 11.04 13.37
CA ARG A 98 8.64 12.41 13.26
C ARG A 98 8.76 12.81 11.79
N ILE A 99 7.99 13.82 11.40
CA ILE A 99 8.06 14.44 10.08
C ILE A 99 8.94 15.68 10.21
N ALA A 100 10.09 15.69 9.55
CA ALA A 100 10.98 16.84 9.46
C ALA A 100 10.88 17.48 8.07
N VAL A 101 11.01 18.81 8.01
CA VAL A 101 11.05 19.56 6.77
C VAL A 101 12.37 20.32 6.73
N SER A 102 13.20 20.05 5.72
CA SER A 102 14.41 20.81 5.41
C SER A 102 14.22 21.59 4.12
#